data_AF-A0AAV1ZT00-F1
#
_entry.id   AF-A0AAV1ZT00-F1
#
_cell.length_a   1.000
_cell.length_b   1.000
_cell.length_c   1.000
_cell.angle_alpha   90.00
_cell.angle_beta   90.00
_cell.angle_gamma   90.00
#
_symmetry.space_group_name_H-M   'P 1'
#
loop_
_entity.id
_entity.type
_entity.pdbx_description
1 polymer ?
#
loop_
_entity_poly.entity_id
_entity_poly.type
_entity_poly.pdbx_seq_one_letter_code
_entity_poly.pdbx_strand_id
1 'polypeptide(L)'
;MTAKFQFSNLPKDEKLAESFDVYLCNEFSLPSFAIKFIQEEYETYEARNDDIYVVSYPKTGTTWLQEIVYLIHSNVDIKSALTLGLNKRFPYIEHSMTNFSEVKNMGSPRLLKTHLPYSCLPEDILQKQCKWIDLHACSFHAVT
;
A
#
# COMPACT_ATOMS: atom_id res chain seq x y z
N MET A 1 -17.10 14.62 -12.30
CA MET A 1 -15.89 15.46 -12.33
C MET A 1 -15.17 15.26 -11.01
N THR A 2 -14.25 14.30 -10.95
CA THR A 2 -13.44 14.03 -9.75
C THR A 2 -12.48 15.20 -9.60
N ALA A 3 -12.54 15.91 -8.47
CA ALA A 3 -11.59 16.99 -8.19
C ALA A 3 -10.18 16.42 -8.31
N LYS A 4 -9.34 16.99 -9.17
CA LYS A 4 -7.91 16.69 -9.20
C LYS A 4 -7.35 17.15 -7.86
N PHE A 5 -7.06 16.19 -6.99
CA PHE A 5 -6.42 16.47 -5.70
C PHE A 5 -5.05 17.08 -5.95
N GLN A 6 -4.84 18.31 -5.48
CA GLN A 6 -3.51 18.92 -5.47
C GLN A 6 -2.72 18.40 -4.26
N PHE A 7 -2.14 17.22 -4.42
CA PHE A 7 -1.30 16.60 -3.40
C PHE A 7 0.03 17.33 -3.15
N SER A 8 0.35 18.34 -3.97
CA SER A 8 1.51 19.21 -3.78
C SER A 8 1.42 20.07 -2.51
N ASN A 9 0.21 20.30 -1.97
CA ASN A 9 -0.02 21.15 -0.80
C ASN A 9 -0.94 20.49 0.23
N LEU A 10 -0.70 19.23 0.59
CA LEU A 10 -1.45 18.60 1.68
C LEU A 10 -1.20 19.36 3.00
N PRO A 11 -2.25 19.70 3.77
CA PRO A 11 -2.07 20.38 5.04
C PRO A 11 -1.44 19.41 6.05
N LYS A 12 -0.51 19.93 6.86
CA LYS A 12 0.09 19.17 7.97
C LYS A 12 -0.93 18.97 9.07
N ASP A 13 -0.95 17.78 9.66
CA ASP A 13 -1.68 17.47 10.87
C ASP A 13 -0.79 17.80 12.08
N GLU A 14 -0.91 19.02 12.59
CA GLU A 14 -0.12 19.52 13.72
C GLU A 14 -0.36 18.73 15.02
N LYS A 15 -1.43 17.92 15.11
CA LYS A 15 -1.78 17.16 16.31
C LYS A 15 -0.95 15.90 16.50
N LEU A 16 -0.32 15.37 15.45
CA LEU A 16 0.28 14.03 15.44
C LEU A 16 1.77 14.02 15.05
N ALA A 17 2.42 15.18 14.96
CA ALA A 17 3.78 15.34 14.43
C ALA A 17 4.91 15.02 15.45
N GLU A 18 4.84 13.89 16.15
CA GLU A 18 5.85 13.55 17.16
C GLU A 18 7.13 12.92 16.59
N SER A 19 7.02 12.04 15.59
CA SER A 19 8.17 11.28 15.02
C SER A 19 8.41 11.52 13.53
N PHE A 20 7.40 12.01 12.82
CA PHE A 20 7.45 12.35 11.40
C PHE A 20 6.32 13.33 11.10
N ASP A 21 6.48 14.14 10.06
CA ASP A 21 5.40 14.98 9.55
C ASP A 21 4.21 14.10 9.14
N VAL A 22 3.00 14.54 9.50
CA VAL A 22 1.74 13.88 9.14
C VAL A 22 0.92 14.86 8.31
N TYR A 23 0.22 14.37 7.30
CA TYR A 23 -0.51 15.15 6.32
C TYR A 23 -1.93 14.60 6.11
N LEU A 24 -2.91 15.46 5.87
CA LEU A 24 -4.28 15.02 5.65
C LEU A 24 -4.54 14.69 4.17
N CYS A 25 -4.92 13.44 3.86
CA CYS A 25 -5.45 12.99 2.57
C CYS A 25 -6.87 12.46 2.78
N ASN A 26 -7.89 13.10 2.18
CA ASN A 26 -9.28 12.62 2.25
C ASN A 26 -9.76 12.26 3.65
N GLU A 27 -9.50 13.15 4.61
CA GLU A 27 -9.81 13.00 6.04
C GLU A 27 -8.94 11.97 6.81
N PHE A 28 -7.98 11.33 6.14
CA PHE A 28 -7.01 10.44 6.77
C PHE A 28 -5.67 11.13 7.00
N SER A 29 -5.12 10.92 8.20
CA SER A 29 -3.77 11.37 8.55
C SER A 29 -2.73 10.37 8.03
N LEU A 30 -1.97 10.76 7.02
CA LEU A 30 -0.93 9.96 6.38
C LEU A 30 0.48 10.45 6.77
N PRO A 31 1.41 9.55 7.06
CA PRO A 31 2.79 9.92 7.39
C PRO A 31 3.53 10.44 6.15
N SER A 32 4.54 11.29 6.35
CA SER A 32 5.32 11.93 5.28
C SER A 32 5.92 10.96 4.28
N PHE A 33 6.29 9.74 4.71
CA PHE A 33 6.80 8.73 3.79
C PHE A 33 5.77 8.27 2.76
N ALA A 34 4.47 8.28 3.10
CA ALA A 34 3.35 7.98 2.21
C ALA A 34 3.13 9.09 1.18
N ILE A 35 3.41 10.34 1.57
CA ILE A 35 3.17 11.51 0.74
C ILE A 35 4.12 11.57 -0.46
N LYS A 36 5.36 11.08 -0.31
CA LYS A 36 6.30 11.04 -1.44
C LYS A 36 5.74 10.25 -2.63
N PHE A 37 5.15 9.08 -2.37
CA PHE A 37 4.46 8.31 -3.41
C PHE A 37 3.33 9.11 -4.05
N ILE A 38 2.51 9.75 -3.20
CA ILE A 38 1.38 10.54 -3.66
C ILE A 38 1.84 11.70 -4.57
N GLN A 39 2.98 12.31 -4.28
CA GLN A 39 3.51 13.45 -5.03
C GLN A 39 4.28 13.06 -6.30
N GLU A 40 5.00 11.92 -6.28
CA GLU A 40 5.93 11.56 -7.35
C GLU A 40 5.38 10.50 -8.31
N GLU A 41 4.52 9.59 -7.83
CA GLU A 41 4.17 8.37 -8.57
C GLU A 41 2.67 8.19 -8.79
N TYR A 42 1.82 8.81 -7.98
CA TYR A 42 0.37 8.61 -7.97
C TYR A 42 -0.32 8.81 -9.31
N GLU A 43 -0.05 9.93 -9.98
CA GLU A 43 -0.70 10.28 -11.24
C GLU A 43 -0.25 9.38 -12.41
N THR A 44 0.94 8.80 -12.31
CA THR A 44 1.57 7.96 -13.35
C THR A 44 1.63 6.48 -12.94
N TYR A 45 0.90 6.09 -11.89
CA TYR A 45 0.90 4.72 -11.42
C TYR A 45 0.19 3.82 -12.44
N GLU A 46 0.84 2.72 -12.81
CA GLU A 46 0.30 1.74 -13.75
C GLU A 46 0.09 0.40 -13.04
N ALA A 47 -1.18 0.11 -12.74
CA ALA A 47 -1.67 -1.17 -12.26
C ALA A 47 -1.83 -2.17 -13.41
N ARG A 48 -1.63 -3.44 -13.12
CA ARG A 48 -1.86 -4.56 -14.03
C ARG A 48 -3.10 -5.33 -13.57
N ASN A 49 -3.85 -5.85 -14.52
CA ASN A 49 -5.07 -6.62 -14.23
C ASN A 49 -4.82 -7.87 -13.36
N ASP A 50 -3.59 -8.36 -13.32
CA ASP A 50 -3.22 -9.54 -12.53
C ASP A 50 -2.48 -9.20 -11.24
N ASP A 51 -2.30 -7.92 -10.89
CA ASP A 51 -1.70 -7.53 -9.63
C ASP A 51 -2.51 -8.02 -8.43
N ILE A 52 -1.80 -8.37 -7.36
CA ILE A 52 -2.36 -8.82 -6.09
C ILE A 52 -1.90 -7.86 -5.01
N TYR A 53 -2.85 -7.13 -4.43
CA TYR A 53 -2.61 -6.18 -3.35
C TYR A 53 -2.97 -6.81 -2.00
N VAL A 54 -1.99 -6.87 -1.10
CA VAL A 54 -2.24 -7.05 0.33
C VAL A 54 -2.54 -5.68 0.92
N VAL A 55 -3.79 -5.50 1.32
CA VAL A 55 -4.28 -4.25 1.93
C VAL A 55 -4.52 -4.52 3.40
N SER A 56 -4.10 -3.61 4.27
CA SER A 56 -4.44 -3.72 5.68
C SER A 56 -4.30 -2.37 6.36
N TYR A 57 -4.88 -2.22 7.55
CA TYR A 57 -4.47 -1.13 8.44
C TYR A 57 -3.08 -1.45 9.04
N PRO A 58 -2.24 -0.45 9.37
CA PRO A 58 -0.95 -0.72 10.02
C PRO A 58 -1.12 -1.56 11.29
N LYS A 59 -0.21 -2.52 11.50
CA LYS A 59 -0.15 -3.38 12.70
C LYS A 59 -1.30 -4.38 12.89
N THR A 60 -2.14 -4.63 11.88
CA THR A 60 -3.19 -5.67 11.95
C THR A 60 -2.73 -7.09 11.59
N GLY A 61 -1.43 -7.30 11.37
CA GLY A 61 -0.88 -8.62 11.00
C GLY A 61 -0.45 -8.74 9.54
N THR A 62 -0.16 -7.62 8.86
CA THR A 62 0.22 -7.61 7.44
C THR A 62 1.41 -8.52 7.12
N THR A 63 2.43 -8.54 7.98
CA THR A 63 3.60 -9.40 7.81
C THR A 63 3.21 -10.88 7.68
N TRP A 64 2.29 -11.33 8.54
CA TRP A 64 1.84 -12.71 8.54
C TRP A 64 1.03 -13.04 7.28
N LEU A 65 0.14 -12.13 6.87
CA LEU A 65 -0.63 -12.29 5.64
C LEU A 65 0.27 -12.32 4.39
N GLN A 66 1.27 -11.45 4.32
CA GLN A 66 2.25 -11.42 3.23
C GLN A 66 2.97 -12.77 3.09
N GLU A 67 3.39 -13.39 4.19
CA GLU A 67 4.04 -14.73 4.12
C GLU A 67 3.10 -15.81 3.60
N ILE A 68 1.85 -15.83 4.07
CA ILE A 68 0.85 -16.80 3.61
C ILE A 68 0.61 -16.64 2.10
N VAL A 69 0.36 -15.40 1.66
CA VAL A 69 0.09 -15.10 0.25
C VAL A 69 1.29 -15.46 -0.62
N TYR A 70 2.51 -15.16 -0.15
CA TYR A 70 3.72 -15.51 -0.90
C TYR A 70 3.89 -17.01 -1.08
N LEU A 71 3.75 -17.79 -0.01
CA LEU A 71 3.91 -19.24 -0.07
C LEU A 71 2.84 -19.91 -0.94
N ILE A 72 1.60 -19.42 -0.90
CA ILE A 72 0.55 -19.91 -1.81
C ILE A 72 0.91 -19.57 -3.27
N HIS A 73 1.33 -18.32 -3.52
CA HIS A 73 1.66 -17.84 -4.86
C HIS A 73 2.89 -18.55 -5.46
N SER A 74 3.91 -18.81 -4.66
CA SER A 74 5.18 -19.40 -5.09
C SER A 74 5.17 -20.93 -5.14
N ASN A 75 4.00 -21.56 -4.99
CA ASN A 75 3.87 -23.02 -4.86
C ASN A 75 4.77 -23.59 -3.75
N VAL A 76 4.73 -22.92 -2.59
CA VAL A 76 5.44 -23.28 -1.35
C VAL A 76 6.97 -23.25 -1.51
N ASP A 77 7.51 -22.24 -2.21
CA ASP A 77 8.96 -22.00 -2.26
C ASP A 77 9.46 -21.37 -0.95
N ILE A 78 9.72 -22.24 0.03
CA ILE A 78 10.23 -21.88 1.37
C ILE A 78 11.62 -21.24 1.28
N LYS A 79 12.47 -21.69 0.35
CA LYS A 79 13.85 -21.20 0.25
C LYS A 79 13.85 -19.72 -0.11
N SER A 80 13.05 -19.32 -1.10
CA SER A 80 12.92 -17.92 -1.49
C SER A 80 12.24 -17.09 -0.40
N ALA A 81 11.25 -17.66 0.31
CA ALA A 81 10.58 -16.97 1.42
C ALA A 81 11.55 -16.58 2.56
N LEU A 82 12.50 -17.47 2.87
CA LEU A 82 13.51 -17.26 3.91
C LEU A 82 14.67 -16.34 3.49
N THR A 83 14.98 -16.28 2.19
CA THR A 83 16.16 -15.56 1.68
C THR A 83 15.84 -14.18 1.09
N LEU A 84 14.64 -14.00 0.52
CA LEU A 84 14.19 -12.72 -0.01
C LEU A 84 13.43 -11.93 1.05
N GLY A 85 13.93 -10.73 1.35
CA GLY A 85 13.26 -9.81 2.27
C GLY A 85 11.84 -9.45 1.80
N LEU A 86 10.93 -9.24 2.76
CA LEU A 86 9.52 -8.95 2.50
C LEU A 86 9.30 -7.77 1.54
N ASN A 87 10.07 -6.69 1.67
CA ASN A 87 9.92 -5.52 0.79
C ASN A 87 10.30 -5.80 -0.68
N LYS A 88 11.12 -6.84 -0.93
CA LYS A 88 11.41 -7.28 -2.32
C LYS A 88 10.28 -8.14 -2.89
N ARG A 89 9.60 -8.91 -2.02
CA ARG A 89 8.47 -9.78 -2.41
C ARG A 89 7.16 -9.01 -2.51
N PHE A 90 6.96 -8.04 -1.64
CA PHE A 90 5.83 -7.12 -1.57
C PHE A 90 6.34 -5.68 -1.42
N PRO A 91 6.72 -5.02 -2.52
CA PRO A 91 6.96 -3.60 -2.51
C PRO A 91 5.77 -2.86 -1.88
N TYR A 92 6.09 -1.96 -0.95
CA TYR A 92 5.11 -1.16 -0.23
C TYR A 92 4.90 0.14 -1.02
N ILE A 93 3.79 0.23 -1.77
CA ILE A 93 3.65 1.22 -2.85
C ILE A 93 3.82 2.65 -2.34
N GLU A 94 3.29 2.97 -1.16
CA GLU A 94 3.41 4.30 -0.60
C GLU A 94 4.71 4.54 0.19
N HIS A 95 5.64 3.60 0.29
CA HIS A 95 6.87 3.88 1.03
C HIS A 95 7.83 4.73 0.20
N SER A 96 8.39 5.80 0.79
CA SER A 96 9.37 6.70 0.16
C SER A 96 10.66 6.06 -0.36
N MET A 97 10.91 4.79 0.01
CA MET A 97 12.08 3.99 -0.36
C MET A 97 11.77 2.96 -1.45
N THR A 98 10.52 2.89 -1.90
CA THR A 98 10.11 1.96 -2.96
C THR A 98 10.64 2.46 -4.30
N ASN A 99 11.46 1.63 -4.96
CA ASN A 99 11.97 1.92 -6.28
C ASN A 99 10.96 1.50 -7.35
N PHE A 100 10.18 2.45 -7.86
CA PHE A 100 9.14 2.17 -8.86
C PHE A 100 9.68 1.63 -10.19
N SER A 101 10.94 1.92 -10.53
CA SER A 101 11.58 1.29 -11.69
C SER A 101 11.73 -0.22 -11.51
N GLU A 102 12.09 -0.67 -10.30
CA GLU A 102 12.14 -2.10 -9.98
C GLU A 102 10.75 -2.72 -9.96
N VAL A 103 9.75 -2.04 -9.38
CA VAL A 103 8.35 -2.50 -9.35
C VAL A 103 7.77 -2.66 -10.76
N LYS A 104 8.11 -1.76 -11.70
CA LYS A 104 7.72 -1.84 -13.10
C LYS A 104 8.36 -3.03 -13.82
N ASN A 105 9.57 -3.43 -13.43
CA ASN A 105 10.31 -4.56 -14.02
C ASN A 105 9.98 -5.92 -13.39
N MET A 106 9.18 -5.97 -12.32
CA MET A 106 8.75 -7.23 -11.72
C MET A 106 7.91 -8.06 -12.70
N GLY A 107 8.13 -9.38 -12.65
CA GLY A 107 7.27 -10.35 -13.34
C GLY A 107 5.83 -10.29 -12.85
N SER A 108 4.90 -10.61 -13.75
CA SER A 108 3.47 -10.70 -13.46
C SER A 108 3.08 -12.11 -12.99
N PRO A 109 2.17 -12.27 -12.02
CA PRO A 109 1.49 -11.21 -11.28
C PRO A 109 2.41 -10.58 -10.22
N ARG A 110 2.27 -9.26 -9.98
CA ARG A 110 3.03 -8.59 -8.91
C ARG A 110 2.31 -8.74 -7.58
N LEU A 111 3.06 -9.11 -6.55
CA LEU A 111 2.60 -9.06 -5.17
C LEU A 111 2.99 -7.70 -4.59
N LEU A 112 2.00 -6.92 -4.17
CA LEU A 112 2.16 -5.54 -3.70
C LEU A 112 1.47 -5.36 -2.36
N LYS A 113 1.90 -4.37 -1.59
CA LYS A 113 1.26 -4.03 -0.31
C LYS A 113 0.88 -2.55 -0.28
N THR A 114 -0.23 -2.25 0.38
CA THR A 114 -0.58 -0.88 0.77
C THR A 114 -1.36 -0.81 2.09
N HIS A 115 -1.23 0.31 2.77
CA HIS A 115 -1.99 0.79 3.91
C HIS A 115 -2.83 2.02 3.55
N LEU A 116 -2.79 2.49 2.29
CA LEU A 116 -3.59 3.62 1.86
C LEU A 116 -5.08 3.30 1.99
N PRO A 117 -5.86 4.24 2.55
CA PRO A 117 -7.32 4.17 2.51
C PRO A 117 -7.80 4.09 1.06
N TYR A 118 -8.95 3.44 0.83
CA TYR A 118 -9.54 3.29 -0.50
C TYR A 118 -9.66 4.61 -1.28
N SER A 119 -10.03 5.71 -0.59
CA SER A 119 -10.17 7.04 -1.19
C SER A 119 -8.83 7.71 -1.55
N CYS A 120 -7.69 7.22 -1.06
CA CYS A 120 -6.36 7.73 -1.37
C CYS A 120 -5.58 6.79 -2.30
N LEU A 121 -6.25 5.85 -2.99
CA LEU A 121 -5.61 4.96 -3.97
C LEU A 121 -5.66 5.56 -5.38
N PRO A 122 -4.61 5.36 -6.19
CA PRO A 122 -4.63 5.76 -7.59
C PRO A 122 -5.81 5.15 -8.34
N GLU A 123 -6.45 5.97 -9.17
CA GLU A 123 -7.64 5.59 -9.95
C GLU A 123 -7.38 4.38 -10.85
N ASP A 124 -6.16 4.23 -11.40
CA ASP A 124 -5.82 3.08 -12.23
C ASP A 124 -5.91 1.75 -11.45
N ILE A 125 -5.55 1.74 -10.15
CA ILE A 125 -5.73 0.54 -9.31
C ILE A 125 -7.22 0.21 -9.17
N LEU A 126 -8.09 1.22 -9.05
CA LEU A 126 -9.53 1.06 -8.87
C LEU A 126 -10.26 0.60 -10.15
N GLN A 127 -9.73 0.97 -11.32
CA GLN A 127 -10.33 0.64 -12.61
C GLN A 127 -9.91 -0.72 -13.15
N LYS A 128 -8.75 -1.24 -12.74
CA LYS A 128 -8.22 -2.54 -13.18
C LYS A 128 -8.83 -3.70 -12.38
N GLN A 129 -8.82 -4.89 -12.98
CA GLN A 129 -9.36 -6.11 -12.36
C GLN A 129 -8.37 -6.77 -11.38
N CYS A 130 -7.65 -5.96 -10.59
CA CYS A 130 -6.69 -6.40 -9.60
C CYS A 130 -7.36 -7.25 -8.51
N LYS A 131 -6.60 -8.13 -7.86
CA LYS A 131 -7.06 -8.88 -6.69
C LYS A 131 -6.62 -8.21 -5.41
N TRP A 132 -7.50 -8.23 -4.41
CA TRP A 132 -7.30 -7.56 -3.14
C TRP A 132 -7.47 -8.57 -2.01
N ILE A 133 -6.50 -8.61 -1.11
CA ILE A 133 -6.56 -9.41 0.12
C ILE A 133 -6.48 -8.41 1.26
N ASP A 134 -7.64 -8.09 1.83
CA ASP A 134 -7.77 -7.10 2.88
C ASP A 134 -7.76 -7.75 4.28
N LEU A 135 -6.98 -7.17 5.18
CA LEU A 135 -6.93 -7.55 6.60
C LEU A 135 -7.28 -6.34 7.48
N HIS A 136 -8.56 -6.27 7.84
CA HIS A 136 -9.09 -5.30 8.78
C HIS A 136 -9.21 -5.92 10.18
N ALA A 137 -8.84 -5.17 11.21
CA ALA A 137 -9.19 -5.52 12.58
C ALA A 137 -10.69 -5.27 12.75
N CYS A 138 -11.44 -6.32 13.08
CA CYS A 138 -12.85 -6.16 13.44
C CYS A 138 -12.91 -5.44 14.79
N SER A 139 -13.25 -4.15 14.79
CA SER A 139 -13.53 -3.41 16.01
C SER A 139 -14.87 -3.89 16.55
N PHE A 140 -14.82 -4.88 17.46
CA PHE A 140 -15.95 -5.19 18.33
C PHE A 140 -16.25 -3.94 19.14
N HIS A 141 -17.24 -3.16 18.71
CA HIS A 141 -17.91 -2.24 19.61
C HIS A 141 -18.66 -3.12 20.60
N ALA A 142 -18.08 -3.32 21.79
CA ALA A 142 -18.83 -3.82 22.91
C ALA A 142 -19.94 -2.80 23.16
N VAL A 143 -21.16 -3.15 22.73
CA VAL A 143 -22.37 -2.46 23.16
C VAL A 143 -22.52 -2.82 24.65
N THR A 144 -22.03 -1.94 25.51
CA THR A 144 -22.34 -1.94 26.96
C THR A 144 -23.48 -0.98 27.23
#